data_AF-A0A7W7HIW1-F1
#
_entry.id   AF-A0A7W7HIW1-F1
#
_cell.length_a   1.000
_cell.length_b   1.000
_cell.length_c   1.000
_cell.angle_alpha   90.00
_cell.angle_beta   90.00
_cell.angle_gamma   90.00
#
_symmetry.space_group_name_H-M   'P 1'
#
loop_
_entity.id
_entity.type
_entity.pdbx_description
1 polymer ?
#
loop_
_entity_poly.entity_id
_entity_poly.type
_entity_poly.pdbx_seq_one_letter_code
_entity_poly.pdbx_strand_id
1 'polypeptide(L)'
;MTSFDQASAEAAEARGDWDAAIAEVSQFAECYSPDYHRHHAHLWHMDLLAKAGRLHELADLAENDVHARRRLDRFLFEEGRDSDLRQRAERGDKTALYLLVRLLRGQGKYGAATQAVLDIDEPNSYAAELARHQLNDQV
;
A
#
# COMPACT_ATOMS: atom_id res chain seq x y z
N MET A 1 19.43 -12.28 21.41
CA MET A 1 19.84 -11.81 20.07
C MET A 1 18.90 -10.68 19.69
N THR A 2 19.38 -9.45 19.73
CA THR A 2 18.56 -8.21 19.77
C THR A 2 18.64 -7.38 18.49
N SER A 3 19.36 -7.81 17.46
CA SER A 3 19.39 -7.17 16.13
C SER A 3 19.75 -8.19 15.04
N PHE A 4 19.29 -7.94 13.82
CA PHE A 4 19.79 -8.60 12.61
C PHE A 4 20.91 -7.77 11.97
N ASP A 5 21.61 -8.32 10.98
CA ASP A 5 22.65 -7.59 10.24
C ASP A 5 22.00 -6.60 9.25
N GLN A 6 21.61 -5.45 9.78
CA GLN A 6 21.02 -4.36 9.00
C GLN A 6 21.94 -3.91 7.85
N ALA A 7 23.26 -3.87 8.07
CA ALA A 7 24.22 -3.43 7.06
C ALA A 7 24.27 -4.41 5.87
N SER A 8 24.19 -5.71 6.15
CA SER A 8 24.09 -6.75 5.10
C SER A 8 22.82 -6.58 4.27
N ALA A 9 21.67 -6.38 4.92
CA ALA A 9 20.39 -6.17 4.24
C ALA A 9 20.36 -4.89 3.39
N GLU A 10 20.91 -3.77 3.90
CA GLU A 10 21.03 -2.52 3.15
C GLU A 10 21.96 -2.69 1.92
N ALA A 11 23.05 -3.43 2.08
CA ALA A 11 23.96 -3.71 0.99
C ALA A 11 23.33 -4.63 -0.08
N ALA A 12 22.48 -5.58 0.32
CA ALA A 12 21.71 -6.42 -0.59
C ALA A 12 20.67 -5.58 -1.37
N GLU A 13 19.89 -4.73 -0.67
CA GLU A 13 18.95 -3.80 -1.30
C GLU A 13 19.66 -2.90 -2.32
N ALA A 14 20.80 -2.30 -1.95
CA ALA A 14 21.55 -1.41 -2.84
C ALA A 14 22.05 -2.10 -4.11
N ARG A 15 22.26 -3.42 -4.08
CA ARG A 15 22.65 -4.22 -5.25
C ARG A 15 21.45 -4.75 -6.04
N GLY A 16 20.22 -4.53 -5.57
CA GLY A 16 19.01 -5.13 -6.15
C GLY A 16 18.88 -6.62 -5.86
N ASP A 17 19.62 -7.14 -4.87
CA ASP A 17 19.51 -8.52 -4.40
C ASP A 17 18.34 -8.62 -3.42
N TRP A 18 17.14 -8.57 -3.99
CA TRP A 18 15.90 -8.48 -3.24
C TRP A 18 15.66 -9.70 -2.35
N ASP A 19 16.01 -10.89 -2.82
CA ASP A 19 15.80 -12.12 -2.06
C ASP A 19 16.64 -12.14 -0.78
N ALA A 20 17.92 -11.75 -0.87
CA ALA A 20 18.77 -11.64 0.31
C ALA A 20 18.29 -10.56 1.27
N ALA A 21 17.93 -9.37 0.76
CA ALA A 21 17.44 -8.28 1.60
C ALA A 21 16.14 -8.67 2.33
N ILE A 22 15.18 -9.27 1.61
CA ILE A 22 13.90 -9.70 2.17
C ILE A 22 14.10 -10.80 3.22
N ALA A 23 14.94 -11.81 2.94
CA ALA A 23 15.21 -12.89 3.89
C ALA A 23 15.82 -12.34 5.21
N GLU A 24 16.78 -11.44 5.10
CA GLU A 24 17.48 -10.86 6.26
C GLU A 24 16.59 -9.95 7.12
N VAL A 25 15.69 -9.18 6.49
CA VAL A 25 14.79 -8.28 7.23
C VAL A 25 13.58 -9.03 7.79
N SER A 26 12.99 -9.95 7.02
CA SER A 26 11.76 -10.65 7.40
C SER A 26 11.93 -11.57 8.61
N GLN A 27 13.11 -12.16 8.81
CA GLN A 27 13.40 -12.99 10.00
C GLN A 27 13.32 -12.21 11.33
N PHE A 28 13.45 -10.88 11.27
CA PHE A 28 13.49 -10.02 12.45
C PHE A 28 12.24 -9.13 12.58
N ALA A 29 11.54 -8.91 11.47
CA ALA A 29 10.32 -8.13 11.37
C ALA A 29 9.22 -8.64 12.31
N GLU A 30 8.63 -7.71 13.08
CA GLU A 30 7.44 -7.99 13.87
C GLU A 30 6.52 -6.77 13.90
N CYS A 31 5.29 -6.95 13.41
CA CYS A 31 4.32 -5.88 13.20
C CYS A 31 3.96 -5.11 14.48
N TYR A 32 3.66 -5.80 15.58
CA TYR A 32 3.20 -5.18 16.83
C TYR A 32 4.26 -5.23 17.94
N SER A 33 5.54 -5.24 17.57
CA SER A 33 6.63 -5.28 18.55
C SER A 33 6.77 -3.94 19.30
N PRO A 34 6.96 -3.96 20.62
CA PRO A 34 7.39 -2.76 21.36
C PRO A 34 8.88 -2.43 21.09
N ASP A 35 9.64 -3.36 20.50
CA ASP A 35 10.99 -3.12 20.04
C ASP A 35 10.96 -2.33 18.73
N TYR A 36 11.46 -1.09 18.79
CA TYR A 36 11.53 -0.19 17.66
C TYR A 36 12.24 -0.80 16.44
N HIS A 37 13.32 -1.57 16.65
CA HIS A 37 14.07 -2.16 15.56
C HIS A 37 13.28 -3.26 14.84
N ARG A 38 12.49 -4.04 15.58
CA ARG A 38 11.65 -5.11 15.02
C ARG A 38 10.47 -4.54 14.25
N HIS A 39 9.83 -3.52 14.80
CA HIS A 39 8.76 -2.81 14.09
C HIS A 39 9.30 -2.09 12.85
N HIS A 40 10.46 -1.45 12.95
CA HIS A 40 11.11 -0.82 11.79
C HIS A 40 11.45 -1.84 10.70
N ALA A 41 12.02 -3.00 11.07
CA ALA A 41 12.26 -4.09 10.13
C ALA A 41 10.97 -4.58 9.46
N HIS A 42 9.85 -4.60 10.20
CA HIS A 42 8.54 -4.92 9.61
C HIS A 42 8.12 -3.94 8.51
N LEU A 43 8.24 -2.63 8.77
CA LEU A 43 7.94 -1.62 7.75
C LEU A 43 8.87 -1.75 6.54
N TRP A 44 10.16 -1.97 6.78
CA TRP A 44 11.15 -2.15 5.72
C TRP A 44 10.89 -3.40 4.88
N HIS A 45 10.47 -4.51 5.49
CA HIS A 45 10.09 -5.71 4.77
C HIS A 45 8.95 -5.43 3.77
N MET A 46 7.93 -4.65 4.15
CA MET A 46 6.85 -4.27 3.23
C MET A 46 7.35 -3.42 2.07
N ASP A 47 8.29 -2.51 2.34
CA ASP A 47 8.91 -1.67 1.31
C ASP A 47 9.75 -2.49 0.33
N LEU A 48 10.50 -3.47 0.82
CA LEU A 48 11.30 -4.37 -0.01
C LEU A 48 10.41 -5.21 -0.93
N LEU A 49 9.32 -5.78 -0.42
CA LEU A 49 8.37 -6.54 -1.24
C LEU A 49 7.79 -5.68 -2.37
N ALA A 50 7.42 -4.43 -2.08
CA ALA A 50 6.91 -3.50 -3.08
C ALA A 50 7.99 -3.14 -4.12
N LYS A 51 9.20 -2.78 -3.69
CA LYS A 51 10.34 -2.45 -4.59
C LYS A 51 10.74 -3.61 -5.49
N ALA A 52 10.69 -4.84 -4.97
CA ALA A 52 10.98 -6.06 -5.71
C ALA A 52 9.84 -6.50 -6.65
N GLY A 53 8.69 -5.81 -6.65
CA GLY A 53 7.51 -6.21 -7.43
C GLY A 53 6.83 -7.48 -6.93
N ARG A 54 7.14 -7.95 -5.71
CA ARG A 54 6.58 -9.16 -5.08
C ARG A 54 5.21 -8.87 -4.47
N LEU A 55 4.31 -8.34 -5.31
CA LEU A 55 3.01 -7.82 -4.88
C LEU A 55 2.05 -8.92 -4.41
N HIS A 56 2.22 -10.16 -4.88
CA HIS A 56 1.43 -11.30 -4.39
C HIS A 56 1.70 -11.53 -2.90
N GLU A 57 2.97 -11.57 -2.50
CA GLU A 57 3.36 -11.77 -1.10
C GLU A 57 2.96 -10.59 -0.22
N LEU A 58 3.10 -9.37 -0.75
CA LEU A 58 2.61 -8.19 -0.05
C LEU A 58 1.07 -8.22 0.09
N ALA A 59 0.34 -8.74 -0.90
CA ALA A 59 -1.11 -8.92 -0.83
C ALA A 59 -1.51 -10.00 0.18
N ASP A 60 -0.79 -11.12 0.24
CA ASP A 60 -1.04 -12.17 1.24
C ASP A 60 -0.87 -11.63 2.66
N LEU A 61 0.17 -10.83 2.91
CA LEU A 61 0.36 -10.15 4.19
C LEU A 61 -0.75 -9.13 4.46
N ALA A 62 -1.17 -8.37 3.44
CA ALA A 62 -2.19 -7.33 3.55
C ALA A 62 -3.57 -7.83 4.02
N GLU A 63 -3.86 -9.13 3.91
CA GLU A 63 -5.08 -9.72 4.43
C GLU A 63 -5.19 -9.57 5.96
N ASN A 64 -4.06 -9.59 6.68
CA ASN A 64 -4.03 -9.54 8.14
C ASN A 64 -3.15 -8.42 8.71
N ASP A 65 -2.36 -7.76 7.87
CA ASP A 65 -1.41 -6.73 8.26
C ASP A 65 -1.79 -5.36 7.70
N VAL A 66 -2.05 -4.41 8.60
CA VAL A 66 -2.47 -3.05 8.22
C VAL A 66 -1.35 -2.26 7.51
N HIS A 67 -0.08 -2.53 7.83
CA HIS A 67 1.05 -1.87 7.19
C HIS A 67 1.28 -2.43 5.79
N ALA A 68 1.19 -3.75 5.62
CA ALA A 68 1.25 -4.40 4.30
C ALA A 68 0.14 -3.87 3.38
N ARG A 69 -1.10 -3.82 3.88
CA ARG A 69 -2.25 -3.28 3.15
C ARG A 69 -2.04 -1.83 2.72
N ARG A 70 -1.66 -0.95 3.65
CA ARG A 70 -1.39 0.45 3.33
C ARG A 70 -0.26 0.59 2.31
N ARG A 71 0.78 -0.23 2.41
CA ARG A 71 1.93 -0.16 1.51
C ARG A 71 1.57 -0.63 0.10
N LEU A 72 0.80 -1.70 -0.01
CA LEU A 72 0.27 -2.21 -1.28
C LEU A 72 -0.64 -1.18 -1.94
N ASP A 73 -1.64 -0.66 -1.22
CA ASP A 73 -2.56 0.34 -1.72
C ASP A 73 -1.82 1.61 -2.19
N ARG A 74 -0.77 2.02 -1.45
CA ARG A 74 0.11 3.13 -1.84
C ARG A 74 0.84 2.86 -3.15
N PHE A 75 1.46 1.68 -3.27
CA PHE A 75 2.15 1.26 -4.49
C PHE A 75 1.21 1.27 -5.70
N LEU A 76 0.03 0.67 -5.56
CA LEU A 76 -0.96 0.61 -6.66
C LEU A 76 -1.42 2.01 -7.08
N PHE A 77 -1.58 2.93 -6.14
CA PHE A 77 -1.89 4.33 -6.44
C PHE A 77 -0.78 5.04 -7.20
N GLU A 78 0.47 4.89 -6.75
CA GLU A 78 1.65 5.52 -7.36
C GLU A 78 1.88 5.02 -8.78
N GLU A 79 1.66 3.72 -9.02
CA GLU A 79 1.75 3.09 -10.34
C GLU A 79 0.49 3.27 -11.21
N GLY A 80 -0.53 3.99 -10.71
CA GLY A 80 -1.77 4.26 -11.45
C GLY A 80 -2.63 3.02 -11.74
N ARG A 81 -2.51 1.97 -10.92
CA ARG A 81 -3.19 0.68 -11.06
C ARG A 81 -4.62 0.73 -10.49
N ASP A 82 -5.49 1.46 -11.18
CA ASP A 82 -6.89 1.67 -10.79
C ASP A 82 -7.70 0.36 -10.67
N SER A 83 -7.50 -0.57 -11.59
CA SER A 83 -8.21 -1.85 -11.60
C SER A 83 -7.88 -2.71 -10.36
N ASP A 84 -6.62 -2.71 -9.93
CA ASP A 84 -6.21 -3.43 -8.72
C ASP A 84 -6.74 -2.77 -7.44
N LEU A 85 -6.72 -1.43 -7.37
CA LEU A 85 -7.34 -0.69 -6.27
C LEU A 85 -8.84 -0.95 -6.19
N ARG A 86 -9.54 -1.01 -7.33
CA ARG A 86 -10.96 -1.37 -7.40
C ARG A 86 -11.22 -2.78 -6.85
N GLN A 87 -10.45 -3.77 -7.29
CA GLN A 87 -10.63 -5.15 -6.80
C GLN A 87 -10.47 -5.24 -5.27
N ARG A 88 -9.48 -4.54 -4.71
CA ARG A 88 -9.28 -4.51 -3.25
C ARG A 88 -10.43 -3.79 -2.53
N ALA A 89 -10.89 -2.66 -3.09
CA ALA A 89 -12.03 -1.92 -2.57
C ALA A 89 -13.31 -2.77 -2.55
N GLU A 90 -13.57 -3.54 -3.61
CA GLU A 90 -14.70 -4.48 -3.71
C GLU A 90 -14.65 -5.60 -2.65
N ARG A 91 -13.45 -5.94 -2.15
CA ARG A 91 -13.27 -6.86 -1.01
C ARG A 91 -13.44 -6.18 0.35
N GLY A 92 -13.84 -4.91 0.39
CA GLY A 92 -14.09 -4.14 1.61
C GLY A 92 -12.90 -3.28 2.07
N ASP A 93 -11.83 -3.18 1.28
CA ASP A 93 -10.71 -2.31 1.60
C ASP A 93 -11.03 -0.83 1.36
N LYS A 94 -11.51 -0.17 2.41
CA LYS A 94 -11.87 1.25 2.35
C LYS A 94 -10.69 2.16 1.97
N THR A 95 -9.46 1.78 2.30
CA THR A 95 -8.28 2.59 1.94
C THR A 95 -8.05 2.53 0.44
N ALA A 96 -8.16 1.34 -0.16
CA ALA A 96 -8.10 1.16 -1.60
C ALA A 96 -9.19 1.96 -2.32
N LEU A 97 -10.43 2.00 -1.79
CA LEU A 97 -11.51 2.83 -2.35
C LEU A 97 -11.13 4.32 -2.39
N TYR A 98 -10.60 4.86 -1.30
CA TYR A 98 -10.22 6.27 -1.24
C TYR A 98 -9.09 6.60 -2.22
N LEU A 99 -8.13 5.69 -2.38
CA LEU A 99 -7.04 5.87 -3.34
C LEU A 99 -7.50 5.72 -4.78
N LEU A 100 -8.42 4.80 -5.08
CA LEU A 100 -9.05 4.69 -6.39
C LEU A 100 -9.73 6.00 -6.77
N VAL A 101 -10.55 6.56 -5.87
CA VAL A 101 -11.24 7.84 -6.10
C VAL A 101 -10.24 8.97 -6.34
N ARG A 102 -9.18 9.06 -5.53
CA ARG A 102 -8.12 10.07 -5.71
C ARG A 102 -7.39 9.90 -7.03
N LEU A 103 -7.08 8.67 -7.43
CA LEU A 103 -6.37 8.36 -8.67
C LEU A 103 -7.21 8.76 -9.88
N LEU A 104 -8.47 8.34 -9.92
CA LEU A 104 -9.40 8.68 -11.00
C LEU A 104 -9.59 10.19 -11.11
N ARG A 105 -9.68 10.90 -9.98
CA ARG A 105 -9.75 12.38 -9.97
C ARG A 105 -8.46 13.03 -10.46
N GLY A 106 -7.30 12.54 -10.04
CA GLY A 106 -6.01 13.02 -10.53
C GLY A 106 -5.85 12.84 -12.05
N GLN A 107 -6.57 11.88 -12.63
CA GLN A 107 -6.65 11.64 -14.08
C GLN A 107 -7.80 12.38 -14.77
N GLY A 108 -8.56 13.25 -14.07
CA GLY A 108 -9.72 13.97 -14.60
C GLY A 108 -10.97 13.11 -14.84
N LYS A 109 -10.97 11.84 -14.40
CA LYS A 109 -12.06 10.87 -14.59
C LYS A 109 -13.11 10.98 -13.47
N TYR A 110 -13.67 12.18 -13.25
CA TYR A 110 -14.62 12.44 -12.15
C TYR A 110 -15.87 11.54 -12.17
N GLY A 111 -16.45 11.30 -13.36
CA GLY A 111 -17.60 10.41 -13.50
C GLY A 111 -17.27 8.97 -13.08
N ALA A 112 -16.09 8.47 -13.45
CA ALA A 112 -15.62 7.15 -13.01
C ALA A 112 -15.36 7.11 -11.50
N ALA A 113 -14.87 8.21 -10.92
CA ALA A 113 -14.66 8.32 -9.47
C ALA A 113 -15.99 8.25 -8.71
N THR A 114 -17.03 8.98 -9.17
CA THR A 114 -18.38 8.88 -8.60
C THR A 114 -18.97 7.49 -8.76
N GLN A 115 -18.85 6.90 -9.96
CA GLN A 115 -19.39 5.57 -10.22
C GLN A 115 -18.71 4.51 -9.34
N ALA A 116 -17.39 4.59 -9.14
CA ALA A 116 -16.68 3.68 -8.26
C ALA A 116 -17.20 3.69 -6.82
N VAL A 117 -17.59 4.85 -6.29
CA VAL A 117 -18.19 4.93 -4.95
C VAL A 117 -19.56 4.25 -4.92
N LEU A 118 -20.41 4.55 -5.91
CA LEU A 118 -21.75 3.96 -6.01
C LEU A 118 -21.71 2.44 -6.17
N ASP A 119 -20.79 1.92 -6.99
CA ASP A 119 -20.67 0.49 -7.25
C ASP A 119 -20.19 -0.29 -6.02
N ILE A 120 -19.30 0.30 -5.22
CA ILE A 120 -18.51 -0.43 -4.20
C ILE A 120 -19.06 -0.21 -2.80
N ASP A 121 -19.36 1.03 -2.43
CA ASP A 121 -19.78 1.40 -1.07
C ASP A 121 -20.60 2.70 -1.14
N GLU A 122 -21.78 2.63 -1.77
CA GLU A 122 -22.70 3.77 -1.95
C GLU A 122 -22.94 4.57 -0.66
N PRO A 123 -23.13 3.95 0.52
CA PRO A 123 -23.34 4.70 1.77
C PRO A 123 -22.10 5.46 2.28
N ASN A 124 -20.93 5.29 1.67
CA ASN A 124 -19.69 5.91 2.12
C ASN A 124 -19.66 7.41 1.80
N SER A 125 -20.24 8.19 2.71
CA SER A 125 -20.36 9.65 2.59
C SER A 125 -19.03 10.34 2.33
N TYR A 126 -17.95 9.87 2.98
CA TYR A 126 -16.61 10.42 2.77
C TYR A 126 -16.07 10.13 1.36
N ALA A 127 -16.19 8.89 0.86
CA ALA A 127 -15.79 8.57 -0.51
C ALA A 127 -16.62 9.37 -1.53
N ALA A 128 -17.92 9.51 -1.28
CA ALA A 128 -18.83 10.24 -2.15
C ALA A 128 -18.50 11.74 -2.21
N GLU A 129 -18.17 12.35 -1.06
CA GLU A 129 -17.68 13.73 -0.99
C GLU A 129 -16.34 13.87 -1.73
N LEU A 130 -15.39 12.96 -1.47
CA LEU A 130 -14.09 12.93 -2.12
C LEU A 130 -14.20 12.83 -3.64
N ALA A 131 -15.16 12.08 -4.16
CA ALA A 131 -15.42 11.92 -5.59
C ALA A 131 -16.00 13.19 -6.23
N ARG A 132 -16.86 13.92 -5.50
CA ARG A 132 -17.56 15.12 -5.97
C ARG A 132 -16.73 16.40 -5.86
N HIS A 133 -15.75 16.44 -4.97
CA HIS A 133 -14.93 17.62 -4.79
C HIS A 133 -14.12 17.85 -6.08
N GLN A 134 -14.37 18.95 -6.79
CA GLN A 134 -13.38 19.44 -7.77
C GLN A 134 -12.20 19.98 -6.96
N LEU A 135 -10.97 19.66 -7.34
CA LEU A 135 -9.87 20.52 -6.91
C LEU A 135 -10.15 21.86 -7.58
N ASN A 136 -10.60 22.84 -6.81
CA ASN A 136 -10.42 24.23 -7.22
C ASN A 136 -8.90 24.42 -7.25
N ASP A 137 -8.30 24.26 -8.43
CA ASP A 137 -6.91 24.64 -8.67
C ASP A 137 -6.78 26.15 -8.46
N GLN A 138 -6.29 26.57 -7.29
CA GLN A 138 -5.53 27.79 -7.01
C GLN A 138 -4.70 27.48 -5.75
N VAL A 139 -3.36 27.49 -5.73
CA VAL A 139 -2.36 28.41 -6.32
C VAL A 139 -1.08 27.63 -6.63
#